data_AF-A0A9P7AQD8-F1
#
_entry.id   AF-A0A9P7AQD8-F1
#
_cell.length_a   1.000
_cell.length_b   1.000
_cell.length_c   1.000
_cell.angle_alpha   90.00
_cell.angle_beta   90.00
_cell.angle_gamma   90.00
#
_symmetry.space_group_name_H-M   'P 1'
#
loop_
_entity.id
_entity.type
_entity.pdbx_description
1 polymer ?
#
loop_
_entity_poly.entity_id
_entity_poly.type
_entity_poly.pdbx_seq_one_letter_code
_entity_poly.pdbx_strand_id
1 'polypeptide(L)'
;MDVRSRELTVNYKIVPPPSTVAPSSLSQETTHRFPIIPLPDLESQDDTDSELKKYYTSLQTSIAEARTKLGEELTAWRDAVGNAELGKEKSVKTEVNDEGEEEENTEE
;
A
#
# COMPACT_ATOMS: atom_id res chain seq x y z
N MET A 1 -19.59 27.79 14.10
CA MET A 1 -19.60 26.38 14.53
C MET A 1 -18.27 25.78 14.12
N ASP A 2 -17.44 25.38 15.08
CA ASP A 2 -16.16 24.72 14.80
C ASP A 2 -16.44 23.37 14.14
N VAL A 3 -16.21 23.30 12.83
CA VAL A 3 -16.13 22.02 12.12
C VAL A 3 -14.92 21.32 12.72
N ARG A 4 -15.14 20.34 13.60
CA ARG A 4 -14.06 19.52 14.16
C ARG A 4 -13.40 18.80 13.00
N SER A 5 -12.28 19.33 12.49
CA SER A 5 -11.45 18.64 11.52
C SER A 5 -11.01 17.32 12.15
N ARG A 6 -11.47 16.20 11.57
CA ARG A 6 -11.09 14.86 11.99
C ARG A 6 -10.25 14.24 10.89
N GLU A 7 -9.24 13.50 11.27
CA GLU A 7 -8.36 12.78 10.35
C GLU A 7 -8.20 11.34 10.83
N LEU A 8 -8.15 10.42 9.87
CA LEU A 8 -7.70 9.05 10.10
C LEU A 8 -6.19 9.02 9.90
N THR A 9 -5.45 8.70 10.96
CA THR A 9 -3.99 8.54 10.88
C THR A 9 -3.64 7.06 10.91
N VAL A 10 -2.81 6.62 9.97
CA VAL A 10 -2.28 5.25 9.93
C VAL A 10 -0.77 5.31 9.93
N ASN A 11 -0.17 4.62 10.90
CA ASN A 11 1.29 4.51 11.02
C ASN A 11 1.66 3.05 10.89
N TYR A 12 2.66 2.75 10.08
CA TYR A 12 3.20 1.41 10.00
C TYR A 12 4.73 1.45 9.96
N LYS A 13 5.33 0.38 10.47
CA LYS A 13 6.76 0.12 10.41
C LYS A 13 7.00 -1.31 9.94
N ILE A 14 7.78 -1.45 8.89
CA ILE A 14 8.15 -2.74 8.28
C ILE A 14 9.62 -3.01 8.60
N VAL A 15 9.90 -4.23 9.03
CA VAL A 15 11.25 -4.72 9.32
C VAL A 15 11.56 -5.82 8.30
N PRO A 16 12.00 -5.46 7.08
CA PRO A 16 12.30 -6.48 6.08
C PRO A 16 13.65 -7.16 6.39
N PRO A 17 13.90 -8.36 5.83
CA PRO A 17 15.21 -8.99 5.87
C PRO A 17 16.33 -8.05 5.34
N PRO A 18 17.57 -8.19 5.83
CA PRO A 18 18.67 -7.27 5.49
C PRO A 18 19.06 -7.28 4.00
N SER A 19 18.72 -8.34 3.27
CA SER A 19 18.93 -8.46 1.83
C SER A 19 17.83 -7.83 0.98
N THR A 20 16.73 -7.35 1.60
CA THR A 20 15.61 -6.76 0.87
C THR A 20 15.94 -5.33 0.45
N VAL A 21 15.92 -5.10 -0.86
CA VAL A 21 16.00 -3.75 -1.42
C VAL A 21 14.63 -3.09 -1.26
N ALA A 22 14.59 -1.92 -0.63
CA ALA A 22 13.36 -1.16 -0.48
C ALA A 22 12.80 -0.75 -1.85
N PRO A 23 11.48 -0.85 -2.09
CA PRO A 23 10.84 -0.27 -3.26
C PRO A 23 11.16 1.22 -3.34
N SER A 24 11.50 1.72 -4.52
CA SER A 24 12.03 3.08 -4.74
C SER A 24 11.12 4.23 -4.27
N SER A 25 9.82 3.96 -4.08
CA SER A 25 8.83 4.93 -3.62
C SER A 25 8.40 4.74 -2.16
N LEU A 26 8.94 3.76 -1.41
CA LEU A 26 8.45 3.38 -0.09
C LEU A 26 9.51 3.46 1.00
N SER A 27 9.08 3.96 2.16
CA SER A 27 9.87 3.97 3.40
C SER A 27 9.51 2.79 4.30
N GLN A 28 10.45 2.37 5.14
CA GLN A 28 10.21 1.32 6.15
C GLN A 28 9.28 1.80 7.26
N GLU A 29 9.29 3.10 7.56
CA GLU A 29 8.40 3.74 8.52
C GLU A 29 7.64 4.84 7.79
N THR A 30 6.31 4.74 7.78
CA THR A 30 5.44 5.65 7.03
C THR A 30 4.24 6.03 7.89
N THR A 31 3.87 7.31 7.79
CA THR A 31 2.67 7.88 8.38
C THR A 31 1.77 8.42 7.27
N HIS A 32 0.56 7.89 7.17
CA HIS A 32 -0.49 8.40 6.30
C HIS A 32 -1.56 9.13 7.09
N ARG A 33 -2.09 10.19 6.51
CA ARG A 33 -3.19 10.99 7.06
C ARG A 33 -4.28 11.14 6.01
N PHE A 34 -5.47 10.69 6.36
CA PHE A 34 -6.66 10.76 5.50
C PHE A 34 -7.67 11.70 6.16
N PRO A 35 -7.87 12.92 5.63
CA PRO A 35 -8.81 13.87 6.20
C PRO A 35 -10.25 13.36 6.03
N ILE A 36 -11.05 13.50 7.08
CA ILE A 36 -12.48 13.18 7.06
C ILE A 36 -13.20 14.50 6.80
N ILE A 37 -13.58 14.73 5.54
CA ILE A 37 -14.25 15.94 5.09
C ILE A 37 -15.71 15.58 4.84
N PRO A 38 -16.64 15.97 5.74
CA PRO A 38 -18.06 15.85 5.47
C PRO A 38 -18.39 16.66 4.21
N LEU A 39 -19.14 16.08 3.28
CA LEU A 39 -19.57 16.85 2.10
C LEU A 39 -20.39 18.06 2.56
N PRO A 40 -20.06 19.29 2.12
CA PRO A 40 -20.91 20.43 2.37
C PRO A 40 -22.24 20.20 1.65
N ASP A 41 -23.35 20.35 2.36
CA ASP A 41 -24.66 20.27 1.72
C ASP A 41 -25.06 21.64 1.17
N LEU A 42 -25.60 21.61 -0.04
CA LEU A 42 -26.44 22.68 -0.56
C LEU A 42 -27.80 22.50 0.13
N GLU A 43 -28.10 23.40 1.07
CA GLU A 43 -29.43 23.60 1.64
C GLU A 43 -30.01 22.45 2.49
N SER A 44 -29.74 22.49 3.80
CA SER A 44 -30.78 22.40 4.84
C SER A 44 -30.12 22.54 6.22
N GLN A 45 -30.36 23.68 6.86
CA GLN A 45 -30.11 23.85 8.29
C GLN A 45 -31.11 22.97 9.05
N ASP A 46 -30.64 22.32 10.12
CA ASP A 46 -31.47 21.64 11.13
C ASP A 46 -31.94 20.19 10.88
N ASP A 47 -31.05 19.32 10.39
CA ASP A 47 -31.26 17.86 10.54
C ASP A 47 -29.98 17.14 11.00
N THR A 48 -29.87 16.92 12.32
CA THR A 48 -28.70 16.26 12.94
C THR A 48 -28.49 14.83 12.45
N ASP A 49 -29.55 14.16 12.00
CA ASP A 49 -29.46 12.80 11.44
C ASP A 49 -28.78 12.82 10.07
N SER A 50 -29.06 13.84 9.25
CA SER A 50 -28.41 14.08 7.96
C SER A 50 -26.92 14.38 8.12
N GLU A 51 -26.54 15.16 9.14
CA GLU A 51 -25.13 15.47 9.42
C GLU A 51 -24.34 14.23 9.86
N LEU A 52 -24.90 13.41 10.75
CA LEU A 52 -24.28 12.16 11.19
C LEU A 52 -24.08 11.19 10.01
N LYS A 53 -25.10 11.06 9.15
CA LYS A 53 -25.01 10.21 7.97
C LYS A 53 -23.88 10.65 7.04
N LYS A 54 -23.80 11.96 6.73
CA LYS A 54 -22.70 12.53 5.91
C LYS A 54 -21.33 12.28 6.53
N TYR A 55 -21.23 12.44 7.85
CA TYR A 55 -19.99 12.16 8.57
C TYR A 55 -19.56 10.70 8.40
N TYR A 56 -20.45 9.74 8.67
CA TYR A 56 -20.12 8.32 8.55
C TYR A 56 -19.85 7.90 7.11
N THR A 57 -20.54 8.48 6.13
CA THR A 57 -20.20 8.29 4.71
C THR A 57 -18.80 8.80 4.39
N SER A 58 -18.44 10.03 4.81
CA SER A 58 -17.08 10.55 4.59
C SER A 58 -16.01 9.72 5.29
N LEU A 59 -16.29 9.22 6.50
CA LEU A 59 -15.40 8.35 7.25
C LEU A 59 -15.20 7.00 6.53
N GLN A 60 -16.26 6.41 5.99
CA GLN A 60 -16.16 5.18 5.20
C GLN A 60 -15.30 5.39 3.96
N THR A 61 -15.45 6.52 3.27
CA THR A 61 -14.59 6.89 2.14
C THR A 61 -13.14 7.02 2.55
N SER A 62 -12.82 7.77 3.61
CA SER A 62 -11.43 7.90 4.10
C SER A 62 -10.83 6.55 4.51
N ILE A 63 -11.63 5.64 5.08
CA ILE A 63 -11.18 4.27 5.40
C ILE A 63 -10.92 3.46 4.13
N ALA A 64 -11.78 3.57 3.11
CA ALA A 64 -11.59 2.87 1.84
C ALA A 64 -10.31 3.36 1.14
N GLU A 65 -10.08 4.67 1.08
CA GLU A 65 -8.85 5.27 0.56
C GLU A 65 -7.62 4.78 1.33
N ALA A 66 -7.69 4.77 2.66
CA ALA A 66 -6.61 4.25 3.49
C ALA A 66 -6.30 2.79 3.19
N ARG A 67 -7.32 1.94 3.05
CA ARG A 67 -7.16 0.52 2.71
C ARG A 67 -6.51 0.33 1.34
N THR A 68 -6.95 1.06 0.33
CA THR A 68 -6.36 1.00 -1.01
C THR A 68 -4.89 1.39 -0.96
N LYS A 69 -4.59 2.55 -0.36
CA LYS A 69 -3.22 3.07 -0.30
C LYS A 69 -2.28 2.14 0.44
N LEU A 70 -2.67 1.68 1.63
CA LEU A 70 -1.87 0.73 2.39
C LEU A 70 -1.75 -0.62 1.68
N GLY A 71 -2.80 -1.08 1.01
CA GLY A 71 -2.81 -2.34 0.27
C GLY A 71 -1.78 -2.36 -0.85
N GLU A 72 -1.70 -1.27 -1.63
CA GLU A 72 -0.69 -1.08 -2.68
C GLU A 72 0.73 -1.11 -2.10
N GLU A 73 0.97 -0.35 -1.03
CA GLU A 73 2.30 -0.22 -0.43
C GLU A 73 2.78 -1.51 0.24
N LEU A 74 1.91 -2.18 0.99
CA LEU A 74 2.23 -3.45 1.64
C LEU A 74 2.40 -4.58 0.63
N THR A 75 1.68 -4.53 -0.49
CA THR A 75 1.87 -5.46 -1.61
C THR A 75 3.23 -5.26 -2.26
N ALA A 76 3.62 -4.01 -2.55
CA ALA A 76 4.96 -3.72 -3.08
C ALA A 76 6.08 -4.14 -2.11
N TRP A 77 5.89 -3.96 -0.80
CA TRP A 77 6.82 -4.48 0.21
C TRP A 77 6.89 -6.00 0.24
N ARG A 78 5.73 -6.67 0.18
CA ARG A 78 5.67 -8.14 0.08
C ARG A 78 6.43 -8.64 -1.15
N ASP A 79 6.22 -8.02 -2.30
CA ASP A 79 6.86 -8.43 -3.56
C ASP A 79 8.37 -8.17 -3.53
N ALA A 80 8.82 -7.06 -2.92
CA ALA A 80 10.24 -6.79 -2.71
C ALA A 80 10.92 -7.82 -1.79
N VAL A 81 10.24 -8.21 -0.70
CA VAL A 81 10.72 -9.29 0.18
C VAL A 81 10.74 -10.61 -0.58
N GLY A 82 9.68 -10.94 -1.32
CA GLY A 82 9.61 -12.16 -2.13
C GLY A 82 10.72 -12.26 -3.17
N ASN A 83 11.00 -11.18 -3.90
CA ASN A 83 12.11 -11.13 -4.86
C ASN A 83 13.48 -11.28 -4.21
N ALA A 84 13.67 -10.71 -3.01
CA ALA A 84 14.92 -10.85 -2.25
C ALA A 84 15.15 -12.30 -1.79
N GLU A 85 14.09 -13.04 -1.46
CA GLU A 85 14.19 -14.46 -1.11
C GLU A 85 14.40 -15.33 -2.36
N LEU A 86 13.68 -15.08 -3.47
CA LEU A 86 13.88 -15.76 -4.76
C LEU A 86 15.31 -15.57 -5.32
N GLY A 87 15.96 -14.44 -5.01
CA GLY A 87 17.35 -14.21 -5.40
C GLY A 87 18.36 -15.13 -4.71
N LYS A 88 18.02 -15.64 -3.52
CA LYS A 88 18.89 -16.55 -2.74
C LYS A 88 18.90 -17.96 -3.31
N GLU A 89 17.77 -18.44 -3.82
CA GLU A 89 17.66 -19.73 -4.50
C GLU A 89 18.30 -19.72 -5.90
N LYS A 90 18.26 -18.60 -6.63
CA LYS A 90 18.94 -18.47 -7.94
C LYS A 90 20.46 -18.23 -7.86
N SER A 91 20.97 -17.76 -6.72
CA SER A 91 22.41 -17.51 -6.53
C SER A 91 23.22 -18.75 -6.15
N VAL A 92 22.61 -19.95 -6.13
CA VAL A 92 23.37 -21.20 -6.26
C VAL A 92 23.81 -21.30 -7.72
N LYS A 93 24.76 -20.47 -8.10
CA LYS A 93 25.43 -20.51 -9.39
C LYS A 93 26.15 -21.84 -9.46
N THR A 94 25.62 -22.75 -10.26
CA THR A 94 26.32 -23.92 -10.77
C THR A 94 27.66 -23.45 -11.34
N GLU A 95 28.73 -23.63 -10.58
CA GLU A 95 30.09 -23.67 -11.09
C GLU A 95 30.25 -24.99 -11.86
N VAL A 96 29.68 -25.08 -13.05
CA VAL A 96 30.01 -26.14 -14.00
C VAL A 96 30.43 -25.47 -15.29
N ASN A 97 31.77 -25.37 -15.40
CA ASN A 97 32.60 -25.47 -16.58
C ASN A 97 31.91 -25.33 -17.95
N ASP A 98 32.35 -24.29 -18.67
CA ASP A 98 32.48 -24.14 -20.13
C ASP A 98 32.23 -25.43 -20.96
N GLU A 99 31.21 -25.37 -21.83
CA GLU A 99 31.11 -25.93 -23.20
C GLU A 99 29.65 -26.25 -23.59
N GLY A 100 29.16 -25.65 -24.70
CA GLY A 100 28.15 -26.28 -25.58
C GLY A 100 26.76 -25.63 -25.67
N GLU A 101 26.57 -24.83 -26.73
CA GLU A 101 25.49 -24.89 -27.76
C GLU A 101 24.00 -24.94 -27.31
N GLU A 102 23.18 -23.94 -27.70
CA GLU A 102 22.13 -23.99 -28.78
C GLU A 102 21.06 -25.10 -28.53
N GLU A 103 19.73 -24.88 -28.51
CA GLU A 103 18.84 -24.21 -29.44
C GLU A 103 17.46 -23.91 -28.80
N GLU A 104 16.81 -22.92 -29.41
CA GLU A 104 15.39 -22.61 -29.51
C GLU A 104 14.40 -23.81 -29.46
N ASN A 105 13.29 -23.70 -28.71
CA ASN A 105 12.01 -24.15 -29.25
C ASN A 105 10.80 -23.45 -28.60
N THR A 106 9.88 -23.10 -29.49
CA THR A 106 8.61 -22.40 -29.34
C THR A 106 7.47 -23.43 -29.30
N GLU A 107 6.35 -23.05 -28.65
CA GLU A 107 4.98 -23.63 -28.75
C GLU A 107 4.69 -25.06 -28.23
N GLU A 108 3.78 -25.17 -27.25
CA GLU A 108 2.35 -25.48 -27.46
C GLU A 108 1.49 -25.02 -26.26
#